data_AF-A0A2T5JEM8-F1
#
_entry.id   AF-A0A2T5JEM8-F1
#
_cell.length_a   1.000
_cell.length_b   1.000
_cell.length_c   1.000
_cell.angle_alpha   90.00
_cell.angle_beta   90.00
_cell.angle_gamma   90.00
#
_symmetry.space_group_name_H-M   'P 1'
#
loop_
_entity.id
_entity.type
_entity.pdbx_description
1 polymer ?
#
loop_
_entity_poly.entity_id
_entity_poly.type
_entity_poly.pdbx_seq_one_letter_code
_entity_poly.pdbx_strand_id
1 'polypeptide(L)'
;MNFFKKKRILVPTAIMMMLVAAYAQKLSSEKEVLVGTLQGSTLDEISGIAASSVYPDVLYVHNDSGDSSRFFAITPKGDLKATYHFTGEKGIALGVRDCEDIAVGPGPEAGKSYVYLGDIGDNKADYPYVTVYRFDEQATKPDAANKNIASDRVYLKYPDGPRDAETLMIDPIEKLIYIVSKRSGSVNVYTTPLDFKGNDTLTLTKRVSIHFGGLPPFKWITAGDISKDGSQILLRNYQHVYYWQRLPGEPAWQTMTRKPRKMYYKSEKQGEAVGFTADGKGYYTTSEGQGEPIYYYRLTQ
;
A
#
# COMPACT_ATOMS: atom_id res chain seq x y z
N MET A 1 23.37 59.11 -22.96
CA MET A 1 22.04 58.48 -23.16
C MET A 1 22.19 56.97 -23.02
N ASN A 2 21.39 56.35 -22.15
CA ASN A 2 21.59 55.07 -21.46
C ASN A 2 21.59 53.79 -22.34
N PHE A 3 22.76 53.23 -22.68
CA PHE A 3 22.85 51.90 -23.32
C PHE A 3 23.06 50.72 -22.34
N PHE A 4 23.31 50.99 -21.05
CA PHE A 4 23.63 49.95 -20.04
C PHE A 4 22.44 49.39 -19.24
N LYS A 5 21.22 49.93 -19.40
CA LYS A 5 20.05 49.49 -18.60
C LYS A 5 19.28 48.28 -19.17
N LYS A 6 19.44 47.93 -20.46
CA LYS A 6 18.67 46.82 -21.08
C LYS A 6 19.17 45.42 -20.71
N LYS A 7 20.48 45.23 -20.45
CA LYS A 7 21.05 43.90 -20.12
C LYS A 7 20.70 43.40 -18.72
N ARG A 8 20.35 44.29 -17.78
CA ARG A 8 20.02 43.93 -16.38
C ARG A 8 18.62 43.32 -16.19
N ILE A 9 17.69 43.55 -17.12
CA ILE A 9 16.31 43.05 -17.02
C ILE A 9 16.16 41.69 -17.71
N LEU A 10 16.86 41.45 -18.84
CA LEU A 10 16.76 40.20 -19.62
C LEU A 10 17.24 38.94 -18.87
N VAL A 11 18.29 39.05 -18.05
CA VAL A 11 18.84 37.91 -17.30
C VAL A 11 17.84 37.36 -16.27
N PRO A 12 17.23 38.17 -15.39
CA PRO A 12 16.22 37.66 -14.46
C PRO A 12 14.94 37.16 -15.15
N THR A 13 14.54 37.71 -16.31
CA THR A 13 13.37 37.17 -17.05
C THR A 13 13.67 35.80 -17.68
N ALA A 14 14.88 35.61 -18.23
CA ALA A 14 15.30 34.33 -18.78
C ALA A 14 15.43 33.25 -17.69
N ILE A 15 15.97 33.59 -16.52
CA ILE A 15 16.02 32.68 -15.35
C ILE A 15 14.60 32.32 -14.89
N MET A 16 13.70 33.31 -14.80
CA MET A 16 12.30 33.07 -14.44
C MET A 16 11.59 32.15 -15.45
N MET A 17 11.78 32.37 -16.76
CA MET A 17 11.21 31.49 -17.79
C MET A 17 11.79 30.07 -17.73
N MET A 18 13.09 29.91 -17.46
CA MET A 18 13.69 28.58 -17.26
C MET A 18 13.14 27.90 -16.01
N LEU A 19 12.93 28.63 -14.91
CA LEU A 19 12.31 28.08 -13.70
C LEU A 19 10.84 27.68 -13.94
N VAL A 20 10.08 28.50 -14.68
CA VAL A 20 8.70 28.20 -15.06
C VAL A 20 8.64 26.99 -16.00
N ALA A 21 9.54 26.90 -16.99
CA ALA A 21 9.62 25.77 -17.90
C ALA A 21 10.04 24.49 -17.18
N ALA A 22 11.04 24.55 -16.28
CA ALA A 22 11.46 23.42 -15.46
C ALA A 22 10.34 22.96 -14.50
N TYR A 23 9.60 23.91 -13.91
CA TYR A 23 8.45 23.63 -13.06
C TYR A 23 7.30 23.00 -13.86
N ALA A 24 6.99 23.53 -15.05
CA ALA A 24 5.98 22.98 -15.95
C ALA A 24 6.37 21.59 -16.49
N GLN A 25 7.65 21.35 -16.78
CA GLN A 25 8.15 20.06 -17.24
C GLN A 25 8.13 19.02 -16.12
N LYS A 26 8.45 19.41 -14.88
CA LYS A 26 8.29 18.56 -13.70
C LYS A 26 6.82 18.18 -13.45
N LEU A 27 5.91 19.14 -13.53
CA LEU A 27 4.46 18.89 -13.46
C LEU A 27 3.97 17.99 -14.60
N SER A 28 4.58 18.08 -15.78
CA SER A 28 4.25 17.22 -16.91
C SER A 28 4.80 15.79 -16.78
N SER A 29 5.85 15.56 -15.98
CA SER A 29 6.45 14.25 -15.78
C SER A 29 5.82 13.45 -14.63
N GLU A 30 5.11 14.12 -13.72
CA GLU A 30 4.33 13.52 -12.62
C GLU A 30 2.87 13.28 -13.04
N LYS A 31 2.62 12.83 -14.28
CA LYS A 31 1.27 12.52 -14.76
C LYS A 31 0.87 11.09 -14.42
N GLU A 32 -0.36 10.96 -13.95
CA GLU A 32 -1.08 9.70 -13.90
C GLU A 32 -1.31 9.17 -15.31
N VAL A 33 -1.28 7.85 -15.43
CA VAL A 33 -1.72 7.14 -16.62
C VAL A 33 -2.84 6.20 -16.16
N LEU A 34 -4.06 6.42 -16.67
CA LEU A 34 -5.10 5.39 -16.58
C LEU A 34 -4.61 4.17 -17.36
N VAL A 35 -4.32 3.08 -16.67
CA VAL A 35 -3.76 1.86 -17.29
C VAL A 35 -4.82 0.80 -17.55
N GLY A 36 -5.95 0.86 -16.85
CA GLY A 36 -7.08 -0.03 -17.04
C GLY A 36 -8.20 0.23 -16.04
N THR A 37 -9.13 -0.71 -15.97
CA THR A 37 -10.23 -0.70 -15.00
C THR A 37 -10.45 -2.12 -14.50
N LEU A 38 -10.86 -2.28 -13.24
CA LEU A 38 -11.14 -3.58 -12.66
C LEU A 38 -12.20 -4.33 -13.47
N GLN A 39 -11.86 -5.53 -13.95
CA GLN A 39 -12.75 -6.36 -14.77
C GLN A 39 -13.27 -7.55 -13.95
N GLY A 40 -14.57 -7.59 -13.75
CA GLY A 40 -15.25 -8.72 -13.09
C GLY A 40 -16.15 -8.25 -11.96
N SER A 41 -17.34 -8.82 -11.87
CA SER A 41 -18.34 -8.45 -10.86
C SER A 41 -17.97 -8.85 -9.43
N THR A 42 -16.85 -9.57 -9.25
CA THR A 42 -16.34 -10.00 -7.94
C THR A 42 -15.22 -9.09 -7.43
N LEU A 43 -14.84 -8.06 -8.18
CA LEU A 43 -13.81 -7.06 -7.82
C LEU A 43 -14.52 -5.72 -7.56
N ASP A 44 -15.42 -5.70 -6.59
CA ASP A 44 -16.33 -4.58 -6.33
C ASP A 44 -16.03 -3.82 -5.04
N GLU A 45 -15.13 -4.32 -4.19
CA GLU A 45 -14.78 -3.72 -2.89
C GLU A 45 -13.25 -3.67 -2.72
N ILE A 46 -12.48 -3.38 -3.77
CA ILE A 46 -11.00 -3.47 -3.69
C ILE A 46 -10.42 -2.47 -2.69
N SER A 47 -9.72 -2.99 -1.67
CA SER A 47 -9.12 -2.19 -0.60
C SER A 47 -7.57 -2.18 -0.63
N GLY A 48 -6.92 -3.26 -1.06
CA GLY A 48 -5.45 -3.34 -1.18
C GLY A 48 -4.94 -3.73 -2.58
N ILE A 49 -3.70 -3.34 -2.90
CA ILE A 49 -3.01 -3.72 -4.15
C ILE A 49 -1.50 -3.90 -3.95
N ALA A 50 -0.95 -5.04 -4.39
CA ALA A 50 0.49 -5.31 -4.33
C ALA A 50 1.01 -5.97 -5.60
N ALA A 51 2.16 -5.51 -6.11
CA ALA A 51 2.76 -6.12 -7.29
C ALA A 51 3.47 -7.44 -6.96
N SER A 52 3.27 -8.45 -7.80
CA SER A 52 3.99 -9.71 -7.68
C SER A 52 5.50 -9.51 -7.82
N SER A 53 6.26 -10.21 -6.98
CA SER A 53 7.71 -10.26 -7.05
C SER A 53 8.24 -11.42 -7.91
N VAL A 54 7.37 -12.38 -8.25
CA VAL A 54 7.68 -13.64 -8.94
C VAL A 54 7.08 -13.69 -10.34
N TYR A 55 5.85 -13.20 -10.53
CA TYR A 55 5.13 -13.26 -11.80
C TYR A 55 5.04 -11.88 -12.45
N PRO A 56 5.65 -11.68 -13.62
CA PRO A 56 5.51 -10.43 -14.38
C PRO A 56 4.04 -10.14 -14.68
N ASP A 57 3.69 -8.86 -14.67
CA ASP A 57 2.34 -8.37 -15.00
C ASP A 57 1.21 -8.98 -14.15
N VAL A 58 1.51 -9.34 -12.90
CA VAL A 58 0.53 -9.77 -11.89
C VAL A 58 0.50 -8.77 -10.73
N LEU A 59 -0.69 -8.30 -10.39
CA LEU A 59 -0.98 -7.58 -9.16
C LEU A 59 -1.92 -8.44 -8.31
N TYR A 60 -1.69 -8.49 -7.00
CA TYR A 60 -2.62 -9.08 -6.05
C TYR A 60 -3.51 -7.98 -5.48
N VAL A 61 -4.81 -8.28 -5.40
CA VAL A 61 -5.83 -7.41 -4.80
C VAL A 61 -6.78 -8.24 -3.95
N HIS A 62 -7.50 -7.60 -3.04
CA HIS A 62 -8.56 -8.24 -2.25
C HIS A 62 -9.73 -7.28 -2.12
N ASN A 63 -10.91 -7.85 -1.86
CA ASN A 63 -12.05 -7.07 -1.43
C ASN A 63 -11.97 -6.79 0.07
N ASP A 64 -12.66 -5.73 0.49
CA ASP A 64 -12.87 -5.31 1.87
C ASP A 64 -13.86 -6.23 2.62
N SER A 65 -14.41 -5.72 3.72
CA SER A 65 -15.44 -6.29 4.58
C SER A 65 -16.56 -6.99 3.80
N GLY A 66 -16.96 -8.16 4.31
CA GLY A 66 -18.06 -8.94 3.73
C GLY A 66 -17.65 -9.90 2.61
N ASP A 67 -16.37 -9.99 2.25
CA ASP A 67 -15.88 -11.07 1.38
C ASP A 67 -15.43 -12.32 2.16
N SER A 68 -15.39 -13.45 1.44
CA SER A 68 -14.85 -14.73 1.91
C SER A 68 -13.32 -14.73 2.01
N SER A 69 -12.76 -15.78 2.62
CA SER A 69 -11.31 -16.03 2.68
C SER A 69 -10.71 -16.27 1.29
N ARG A 70 -10.52 -15.19 0.52
CA ARG A 70 -9.94 -15.19 -0.81
C ARG A 70 -9.23 -13.88 -1.14
N PHE A 71 -8.39 -13.91 -2.16
CA PHE A 71 -7.85 -12.74 -2.84
C PHE A 71 -7.65 -13.07 -4.32
N PHE A 72 -7.27 -12.08 -5.12
CA PHE A 72 -7.26 -12.18 -6.57
C PHE A 72 -5.89 -11.84 -7.15
N ALA A 73 -5.53 -12.47 -8.27
CA ALA A 73 -4.50 -11.98 -9.17
C ALA A 73 -5.17 -11.30 -10.37
N ILE A 74 -4.73 -10.09 -10.69
CA ILE A 74 -5.17 -9.33 -11.86
C ILE A 74 -3.96 -8.90 -12.71
N THR A 75 -4.20 -8.52 -13.96
CA THR A 75 -3.22 -7.76 -14.75
C THR A 75 -3.17 -6.29 -14.30
N PRO A 76 -2.12 -5.52 -14.62
CA PRO A 76 -2.13 -4.06 -14.46
C PRO A 76 -3.27 -3.34 -15.21
N LYS A 77 -3.92 -4.02 -16.16
CA LYS A 77 -5.09 -3.51 -16.88
C LYS A 77 -6.42 -3.81 -16.18
N GLY A 78 -6.38 -4.59 -15.09
CA GLY A 78 -7.54 -4.99 -14.30
C GLY A 78 -8.18 -6.32 -14.70
N ASP A 79 -7.58 -7.07 -15.62
CA ASP A 79 -8.13 -8.38 -16.04
C ASP A 79 -7.90 -9.42 -14.94
N LEU A 80 -8.97 -10.05 -14.45
CA LEU A 80 -8.89 -11.16 -13.50
C LEU A 80 -8.13 -12.36 -14.12
N LYS A 81 -7.07 -12.79 -13.45
CA LYS A 81 -6.27 -13.97 -13.81
C LYS A 81 -6.63 -15.21 -12.99
N ALA A 82 -6.77 -15.03 -11.68
CA ALA A 82 -7.07 -16.13 -10.76
C ALA A 82 -7.70 -15.61 -9.47
N THR A 83 -8.53 -16.45 -8.86
CA THR A 83 -9.05 -16.30 -7.50
C THR A 83 -8.39 -17.34 -6.61
N TYR A 84 -7.76 -16.90 -5.53
CA TYR A 84 -7.12 -17.75 -4.54
C TYR A 84 -7.97 -17.86 -3.30
N HIS A 85 -8.41 -19.07 -2.97
CA HIS A 85 -9.15 -19.37 -1.75
C HIS A 85 -8.22 -19.98 -0.71
N PHE A 86 -8.46 -19.69 0.56
CA PHE A 86 -7.69 -20.25 1.66
C PHE A 86 -8.58 -20.57 2.87
N THR A 87 -8.02 -21.33 3.80
CA THR A 87 -8.75 -21.68 5.03
C THR A 87 -8.58 -20.55 6.05
N GLY A 88 -9.63 -19.75 6.23
CA GLY A 88 -9.72 -18.71 7.27
C GLY A 88 -9.86 -19.26 8.69
N GLU A 89 -10.31 -18.42 9.62
CA GLU A 89 -10.55 -18.76 11.03
C GLU A 89 -11.85 -19.53 11.22
N LYS A 90 -11.81 -20.55 12.09
CA LYS A 90 -13.01 -21.29 12.48
C LYS A 90 -13.90 -20.42 13.35
N GLY A 91 -15.20 -20.42 13.08
CA GLY A 91 -16.18 -19.63 13.83
C GLY A 91 -16.46 -18.25 13.26
N ILE A 92 -15.71 -17.82 12.24
CA ILE A 92 -16.05 -16.65 11.42
C ILE A 92 -16.77 -17.17 10.16
N ALA A 93 -17.97 -16.67 9.87
CA ALA A 93 -18.83 -17.21 8.83
C ALA A 93 -18.17 -17.23 7.43
N LEU A 94 -17.39 -16.20 7.12
CA LEU A 94 -16.66 -16.03 5.86
C LEU A 94 -15.17 -16.42 5.96
N GLY A 95 -14.75 -16.87 7.14
CA GLY A 95 -13.37 -17.22 7.49
C GLY A 95 -12.43 -16.03 7.76
N VAL A 96 -12.79 -14.82 7.33
CA VAL A 96 -12.12 -13.54 7.67
C VAL A 96 -13.16 -12.53 8.16
N ARG A 97 -12.74 -11.50 8.92
CA ARG A 97 -13.63 -10.45 9.43
C ARG A 97 -13.67 -9.24 8.50
N ASP A 98 -12.50 -8.65 8.26
CA ASP A 98 -12.31 -7.29 7.75
C ASP A 98 -10.91 -7.21 7.13
N CYS A 99 -10.80 -7.63 5.86
CA CYS A 99 -9.51 -7.63 5.15
C CYS A 99 -9.26 -6.25 4.56
N GLU A 100 -8.18 -5.58 4.98
CA GLU A 100 -7.99 -4.15 4.67
C GLU A 100 -6.78 -3.86 3.78
N ASP A 101 -5.75 -4.71 3.79
CA ASP A 101 -4.59 -4.46 2.94
C ASP A 101 -3.82 -5.74 2.58
N ILE A 102 -3.06 -5.68 1.49
CA ILE A 102 -2.27 -6.78 0.93
C ILE A 102 -0.87 -6.29 0.55
N ALA A 103 0.15 -7.08 0.87
CA ALA A 103 1.54 -6.75 0.59
C ALA A 103 2.32 -7.96 0.06
N VAL A 104 3.40 -7.70 -0.68
CA VAL A 104 4.33 -8.72 -1.15
C VAL A 104 5.72 -8.45 -0.60
N GLY A 105 6.37 -9.47 -0.06
CA GLY A 105 7.71 -9.31 0.48
C GLY A 105 8.39 -10.62 0.89
N PRO A 106 9.59 -10.54 1.47
CA PRO A 106 10.30 -11.72 1.97
C PRO A 106 9.58 -12.30 3.18
N GLY A 107 9.90 -13.57 3.50
CA GLY A 107 9.37 -14.24 4.67
C GLY A 107 10.44 -15.07 5.39
N PRO A 108 10.05 -16.17 6.06
CA PRO A 108 10.96 -16.93 6.91
C PRO A 108 12.02 -17.69 6.11
N GLU A 109 11.73 -18.08 4.87
CA GLU A 109 12.70 -18.76 4.01
C GLU A 109 13.45 -17.74 3.13
N ALA A 110 14.77 -17.76 3.22
CA ALA A 110 15.63 -16.89 2.44
C ALA A 110 15.44 -17.13 0.94
N GLY A 111 15.34 -16.05 0.16
CA GLY A 111 15.17 -16.11 -1.30
C GLY A 111 13.75 -16.42 -1.78
N LYS A 112 12.82 -16.73 -0.88
CA LYS A 112 11.40 -16.82 -1.21
C LYS A 112 10.69 -15.48 -1.06
N SER A 113 9.59 -15.36 -1.78
CA SER A 113 8.66 -14.24 -1.71
C SER A 113 7.29 -14.76 -1.31
N TYR A 114 6.54 -13.92 -0.60
CA TYR A 114 5.27 -14.27 0.00
C TYR A 114 4.28 -13.14 -0.21
N VAL A 115 3.01 -13.52 -0.37
CA VAL A 115 1.87 -12.60 -0.31
C VAL A 115 1.39 -12.57 1.14
N TYR A 116 1.09 -11.38 1.65
CA TYR A 116 0.58 -11.15 2.99
C TYR A 116 -0.77 -10.44 2.89
N LEU A 117 -1.80 -10.99 3.52
CA LEU A 117 -3.15 -10.40 3.56
C LEU A 117 -3.52 -10.08 5.01
N GLY A 118 -3.92 -8.84 5.26
CA GLY A 118 -4.28 -8.36 6.59
C GLY A 118 -5.78 -8.38 6.82
N ASP A 119 -6.25 -9.31 7.65
CA ASP A 119 -7.57 -9.28 8.30
C ASP A 119 -7.44 -8.40 9.57
N ILE A 120 -7.32 -7.09 9.34
CA ILE A 120 -6.82 -6.09 10.30
C ILE A 120 -7.80 -4.95 10.60
N GLY A 121 -8.93 -4.91 9.90
CA GLY A 121 -10.02 -3.99 10.19
C GLY A 121 -10.70 -4.33 11.50
N ASP A 122 -11.07 -3.29 12.24
CA ASP A 122 -11.81 -3.40 13.49
C ASP A 122 -12.46 -2.06 13.78
N ASN A 123 -13.43 -1.72 12.94
CA ASN A 123 -14.16 -0.46 12.95
C ASN A 123 -14.68 -0.04 14.35
N LYS A 124 -14.93 -1.01 15.24
CA LYS A 124 -15.43 -0.79 16.60
C LYS A 124 -14.36 -0.93 17.69
N ALA A 125 -13.14 -1.35 17.35
CA ALA A 125 -12.09 -1.66 18.31
C ALA A 125 -12.52 -2.72 19.35
N ASP A 126 -13.16 -3.78 18.88
CA ASP A 126 -13.75 -4.83 19.71
C ASP A 126 -12.92 -6.13 19.73
N TYR A 127 -12.04 -6.34 18.75
CA TYR A 127 -11.34 -7.61 18.58
C TYR A 127 -10.05 -7.69 19.41
N PRO A 128 -9.84 -8.78 20.19
CA PRO A 128 -8.67 -8.91 21.05
C PRO A 128 -7.35 -9.10 20.27
N TYR A 129 -7.45 -9.41 18.98
CA TYR A 129 -6.34 -9.52 18.04
C TYR A 129 -6.86 -9.32 16.61
N VAL A 130 -5.95 -8.96 15.71
CA VAL A 130 -6.13 -9.01 14.25
C VAL A 130 -5.30 -10.15 13.66
N THR A 131 -5.54 -10.52 12.41
CA THR A 131 -4.84 -11.65 11.77
C THR A 131 -4.10 -11.21 10.52
N VAL A 132 -2.86 -11.66 10.36
CA VAL A 132 -2.15 -11.56 9.07
C VAL A 132 -1.93 -12.97 8.53
N TYR A 133 -2.39 -13.21 7.31
CA TYR A 133 -2.18 -14.44 6.56
C TYR A 133 -0.95 -14.32 5.66
N ARG A 134 -0.18 -15.40 5.50
CA ARG A 134 1.02 -15.47 4.66
C ARG A 134 0.93 -16.66 3.70
N PHE A 135 1.18 -16.41 2.43
CA PHE A 135 1.09 -17.39 1.34
C PHE A 135 2.42 -17.46 0.59
N ASP A 136 2.93 -18.66 0.29
CA ASP A 136 4.10 -18.80 -0.60
C ASP A 136 3.72 -18.27 -1.99
N GLU A 137 4.40 -17.22 -2.47
CA GLU A 137 4.07 -16.59 -3.74
C GLU A 137 4.23 -17.59 -4.90
N GLN A 138 5.14 -18.56 -4.81
CA GLN A 138 5.27 -19.58 -5.86
C GLN A 138 4.02 -20.46 -6.00
N ALA A 139 3.25 -20.65 -4.93
CA ALA A 139 1.98 -21.39 -4.99
C ALA A 139 0.88 -20.60 -5.75
N THR A 140 1.06 -19.29 -5.92
CA THR A 140 0.11 -18.37 -6.57
C THR A 140 0.35 -18.21 -8.08
N LYS A 141 0.90 -19.23 -8.74
CA LYS A 141 0.92 -19.24 -10.21
C LYS A 141 -0.52 -19.13 -10.74
N PRO A 142 -0.83 -18.17 -11.61
CA PRO A 142 -2.18 -17.99 -12.16
C PRO A 142 -2.43 -18.95 -13.34
N ASP A 143 -2.37 -20.26 -13.06
CA ASP A 143 -2.55 -21.34 -14.02
C ASP A 143 -3.96 -21.96 -14.01
N ALA A 144 -4.81 -21.50 -13.10
CA ALA A 144 -6.21 -21.87 -13.00
C ALA A 144 -7.04 -20.66 -12.52
N ALA A 145 -8.30 -20.58 -12.97
CA ALA A 145 -9.20 -19.49 -12.60
C ALA A 145 -9.54 -19.46 -11.11
N ASN A 146 -9.64 -20.63 -10.46
CA ASN A 146 -9.88 -20.76 -9.02
C ASN A 146 -8.90 -21.77 -8.43
N LYS A 147 -8.27 -21.42 -7.31
CA LYS A 147 -7.23 -22.25 -6.68
C LYS A 147 -7.31 -22.18 -5.17
N ASN A 148 -7.26 -23.34 -4.51
CA ASN A 148 -7.06 -23.40 -3.07
C ASN A 148 -5.56 -23.34 -2.78
N ILE A 149 -5.14 -22.44 -1.90
CA ILE A 149 -3.75 -22.30 -1.49
C ILE A 149 -3.62 -22.42 0.04
N ALA A 150 -2.50 -22.99 0.45
CA ALA A 150 -2.16 -23.08 1.87
C ALA A 150 -1.70 -21.71 2.39
N SER A 151 -2.01 -21.44 3.65
CA SER A 151 -1.66 -20.20 4.34
C SER A 151 -1.13 -20.48 5.74
N ASP A 152 -0.06 -19.81 6.13
CA ASP A 152 0.22 -19.56 7.53
C ASP A 152 -0.57 -18.34 8.01
N ARG A 153 -0.72 -18.20 9.33
CA ARG A 153 -1.29 -17.00 9.93
C ARG A 153 -0.59 -16.63 11.22
N VAL A 154 -0.69 -15.37 11.61
CA VAL A 154 -0.29 -14.87 12.93
C VAL A 154 -1.40 -14.00 13.50
N TYR A 155 -1.67 -14.17 14.79
CA TYR A 155 -2.57 -13.32 15.56
C TYR A 155 -1.77 -12.18 16.20
N LEU A 156 -2.21 -10.95 16.00
CA LEU A 156 -1.50 -9.75 16.43
C LEU A 156 -2.34 -8.97 17.43
N LYS A 157 -1.80 -8.79 18.63
CA LYS A 157 -2.40 -7.99 19.69
C LYS A 157 -1.78 -6.59 19.70
N TYR A 158 -2.61 -5.56 19.69
CA TYR A 158 -2.15 -4.21 19.93
C TYR A 158 -1.75 -4.05 21.42
N PRO A 159 -0.59 -3.44 21.71
CA PRO A 159 -0.10 -3.28 23.09
C PRO A 159 -0.93 -2.27 23.89
N ASP A 160 -1.64 -1.38 23.21
CA ASP A 160 -2.42 -0.27 23.76
C ASP A 160 -3.94 -0.44 23.50
N GLY A 161 -4.39 -1.69 23.37
CA GLY A 161 -5.78 -2.07 23.17
C GLY A 161 -6.23 -2.16 21.71
N PRO A 162 -7.35 -2.86 21.45
CA PRO A 162 -7.91 -3.04 20.11
C PRO A 162 -8.07 -1.74 19.33
N ARG A 163 -8.00 -1.83 18.00
CA ARG A 163 -8.20 -0.70 17.08
C ARG A 163 -8.28 -1.16 15.63
N ASP A 164 -8.91 -0.28 14.88
CA ASP A 164 -8.99 -0.28 13.43
C ASP A 164 -7.64 0.06 12.76
N ALA A 165 -7.23 -0.75 11.77
CA ALA A 165 -6.03 -0.53 10.96
C ALA A 165 -6.28 -0.94 9.53
N GLU A 166 -5.69 -0.20 8.58
CA GLU A 166 -5.99 -0.33 7.14
C GLU A 166 -4.73 -0.31 6.32
N THR A 167 -3.62 -0.70 6.92
CA THR A 167 -2.36 -0.67 6.20
C THR A 167 -1.48 -1.77 6.71
N LEU A 168 -1.04 -2.61 5.78
CA LEU A 168 -0.12 -3.70 5.97
C LEU A 168 1.06 -3.48 5.04
N MET A 169 2.26 -3.37 5.59
CA MET A 169 3.47 -3.28 4.77
C MET A 169 4.52 -4.28 5.23
N ILE A 170 5.36 -4.75 4.30
CA ILE A 170 6.44 -5.69 4.59
C ILE A 170 7.76 -4.99 4.35
N ASP A 171 8.57 -4.83 5.40
CA ASP A 171 9.90 -4.24 5.28
C ASP A 171 10.94 -5.33 4.96
N PRO A 172 11.52 -5.35 3.75
CA PRO A 172 12.48 -6.36 3.37
C PRO A 172 13.86 -6.19 4.02
N ILE A 173 14.16 -5.01 4.57
CA ILE A 173 15.43 -4.66 5.21
C ILE A 173 15.40 -5.05 6.68
N GLU A 174 14.40 -4.56 7.44
CA GLU A 174 14.26 -4.86 8.87
C GLU A 174 13.65 -6.23 9.16
N LYS A 175 13.07 -6.87 8.13
CA LYS A 175 12.30 -8.12 8.24
C LYS A 175 11.12 -7.99 9.21
N LEU A 176 10.37 -6.90 9.08
CA LEU A 176 9.22 -6.59 9.93
C LEU A 176 7.93 -6.50 9.10
N ILE A 177 6.83 -6.95 9.70
CA ILE A 177 5.48 -6.56 9.34
C ILE A 177 5.21 -5.20 9.98
N TYR A 178 4.67 -4.28 9.20
CA TYR A 178 4.21 -2.97 9.64
C TYR A 178 2.68 -2.90 9.55
N ILE A 179 2.05 -2.40 10.61
CA ILE A 179 0.61 -2.13 10.66
C ILE A 179 0.40 -0.64 10.99
N VAL A 180 -0.45 0.07 10.24
CA VAL A 180 -0.79 1.47 10.54
C VAL A 180 -2.28 1.60 10.82
N SER A 181 -2.62 2.16 11.99
CA SER A 181 -4.02 2.36 12.37
C SER A 181 -4.73 3.38 11.47
N LYS A 182 -6.00 3.20 11.15
CA LYS A 182 -6.79 4.08 10.25
C LYS A 182 -7.05 5.46 10.84
N ARG A 183 -7.67 5.45 12.03
CA ARG A 183 -8.37 6.60 12.60
C ARG A 183 -7.72 7.05 13.91
N SER A 184 -7.58 8.37 14.09
CA SER A 184 -7.29 9.09 15.35
C SER A 184 -6.76 10.51 15.05
N GLY A 185 -6.49 11.31 16.10
CA GLY A 185 -5.76 12.57 15.94
C GLY A 185 -4.38 12.38 15.28
N SER A 186 -3.69 11.29 15.64
CA SER A 186 -2.43 10.83 15.05
C SER A 186 -2.46 9.32 14.94
N VAL A 187 -2.18 8.77 13.76
CA VAL A 187 -2.16 7.33 13.52
C VAL A 187 -0.93 6.68 14.13
N ASN A 188 -1.07 5.46 14.61
CA ASN A 188 0.02 4.70 15.22
C ASN A 188 0.60 3.72 14.22
N VAL A 189 1.94 3.64 14.18
CA VAL A 189 2.70 2.63 13.44
C VAL A 189 3.14 1.54 14.40
N TYR A 190 2.81 0.31 14.06
CA TYR A 190 3.13 -0.90 14.82
C TYR A 190 4.00 -1.84 14.00
N THR A 191 4.82 -2.64 14.68
CA THR A 191 5.64 -3.65 14.01
C THR A 191 5.66 -4.99 14.75
N THR A 192 5.84 -6.07 14.00
CA THR A 192 6.23 -7.40 14.52
C THR A 192 7.23 -8.06 13.56
N PRO A 193 8.10 -8.98 14.02
CA PRO A 193 8.97 -9.76 13.13
C PRO A 193 8.22 -10.60 12.09
N LEU A 194 8.83 -10.80 10.91
CA LEU A 194 8.30 -11.65 9.83
C LEU A 194 8.49 -13.15 10.06
N ASP A 195 9.36 -13.54 10.99
CA ASP A 195 9.76 -14.92 11.29
C ASP A 195 8.81 -15.63 12.27
N PHE A 196 7.53 -15.25 12.26
CA PHE A 196 6.49 -15.92 13.03
C PHE A 196 6.25 -17.36 12.52
N LYS A 197 5.80 -18.22 13.44
CA LYS A 197 5.30 -19.57 13.15
C LYS A 197 3.79 -19.56 13.02
N GLY A 198 3.25 -20.50 12.25
CA GLY A 198 1.81 -20.60 12.02
C GLY A 198 1.02 -20.70 13.33
N ASN A 199 0.03 -19.82 13.47
CA ASN A 199 -0.85 -19.65 14.64
C ASN A 199 -0.18 -19.05 15.89
N ASP A 200 1.01 -18.43 15.76
CA ASP A 200 1.57 -17.62 16.84
C ASP A 200 0.60 -16.49 17.22
N THR A 201 0.61 -16.12 18.49
CA THR A 201 -0.03 -14.91 18.99
C THR A 201 1.05 -13.95 19.51
N LEU A 202 1.25 -12.85 18.81
CA LEU A 202 2.31 -11.88 19.11
C LEU A 202 1.70 -10.55 19.55
N THR A 203 2.40 -9.86 20.45
CA THR A 203 2.08 -8.47 20.78
C THR A 203 2.89 -7.54 19.89
N LEU A 204 2.21 -6.66 19.18
CA LEU A 204 2.82 -5.64 18.33
C LEU A 204 3.68 -4.67 19.15
N THR A 205 4.77 -4.19 18.55
CA THR A 205 5.54 -3.06 19.10
C THR A 205 5.02 -1.76 18.51
N LYS A 206 4.49 -0.86 19.34
CA LYS A 206 4.15 0.50 18.92
C LYS A 206 5.43 1.32 18.73
N ARG A 207 5.68 1.78 17.50
CA ARG A 207 6.90 2.51 17.14
C ARG A 207 6.75 4.02 17.29
N VAL A 208 5.73 4.57 16.63
CA VAL A 208 5.53 6.02 16.55
C VAL A 208 4.07 6.37 16.31
N SER A 209 3.70 7.60 16.65
CA SER A 209 2.43 8.21 16.27
C SER A 209 2.68 9.35 15.29
N ILE A 210 2.03 9.32 14.13
CA ILE A 210 2.23 10.27 13.03
C ILE A 210 0.97 11.12 12.86
N HIS A 211 1.16 12.44 12.86
CA HIS A 211 0.06 13.37 12.62
C HIS A 211 -0.05 13.73 11.14
N PHE A 212 -1.15 13.33 10.52
CA PHE A 212 -1.55 13.83 9.21
C PHE A 212 -2.54 14.99 9.38
N GLY A 213 -2.18 16.16 8.85
CA GLY A 213 -3.07 17.32 8.83
C GLY A 213 -4.27 17.09 7.92
N GLY A 214 -5.40 17.72 8.24
CA GLY A 214 -6.66 17.55 7.51
C GLY A 214 -7.84 17.29 8.46
N LEU A 215 -9.03 17.12 7.89
CA LEU A 215 -10.25 16.84 8.64
C LEU A 215 -10.66 15.37 8.46
N PRO A 216 -11.14 14.67 9.51
CA PRO A 216 -11.84 13.40 9.34
C PRO A 216 -13.08 13.55 8.43
N PRO A 217 -13.46 12.52 7.65
CA PRO A 217 -12.73 11.26 7.46
C PRO A 217 -11.53 11.38 6.50
N PHE A 218 -11.43 12.48 5.75
CA PHE A 218 -10.49 12.67 4.64
C PHE A 218 -9.00 12.43 4.96
N LYS A 219 -8.59 12.62 6.22
CA LYS A 219 -7.22 12.39 6.68
C LYS A 219 -6.90 10.95 7.09
N TRP A 220 -7.89 10.06 7.17
CA TRP A 220 -7.72 8.68 7.63
C TRP A 220 -6.86 7.88 6.66
N ILE A 221 -5.91 7.11 7.21
CA ILE A 221 -5.00 6.29 6.41
C ILE A 221 -5.75 5.06 5.91
N THR A 222 -5.56 4.72 4.64
CA THR A 222 -6.33 3.66 3.95
C THR A 222 -5.47 2.59 3.30
N ALA A 223 -4.19 2.86 3.02
CA ALA A 223 -3.24 1.85 2.57
C ALA A 223 -1.80 2.38 2.64
N GLY A 224 -0.85 1.49 2.41
CA GLY A 224 0.55 1.81 2.29
C GLY A 224 1.34 0.68 1.64
N ASP A 225 2.57 0.98 1.23
CA ASP A 225 3.47 -0.04 0.72
C ASP A 225 4.93 0.33 0.98
N ILE A 226 5.80 -0.67 1.06
CA ILE A 226 7.25 -0.53 1.08
C ILE A 226 7.80 -1.21 -0.17
N SER A 227 8.61 -0.49 -0.95
CA SER A 227 9.14 -1.03 -2.20
C SER A 227 9.94 -2.32 -1.98
N LYS A 228 10.03 -3.16 -3.02
CA LYS A 228 10.71 -4.47 -2.97
C LYS A 228 12.14 -4.42 -2.42
N ASP A 229 12.86 -3.33 -2.67
CA ASP A 229 14.23 -3.09 -2.18
C ASP A 229 14.28 -2.41 -0.79
N GLY A 230 13.13 -2.05 -0.23
CA GLY A 230 12.94 -1.37 1.05
C GLY A 230 13.31 0.10 1.05
N SER A 231 13.65 0.68 -0.11
CA SER A 231 14.19 2.04 -0.19
C SER A 231 13.12 3.13 -0.24
N GLN A 232 11.86 2.78 -0.53
CA GLN A 232 10.77 3.73 -0.69
C GLN A 232 9.56 3.30 0.13
N ILE A 233 8.81 4.28 0.62
CA ILE A 233 7.61 4.06 1.45
C ILE A 233 6.47 4.92 0.91
N LEU A 234 5.29 4.33 0.80
CA LEU A 234 4.03 4.98 0.52
C LEU A 234 3.09 4.83 1.71
N LEU A 235 2.36 5.90 2.00
CA LEU A 235 1.10 5.84 2.76
C LEU A 235 0.09 6.67 2.00
N ARG A 236 -1.17 6.27 2.02
CA ARG A 236 -2.26 7.10 1.50
C ARG A 236 -3.33 7.35 2.54
N ASN A 237 -4.03 8.47 2.34
CA ASN A 237 -5.38 8.67 2.85
C ASN A 237 -6.32 8.97 1.68
N TYR A 238 -7.57 9.26 1.98
CA TYR A 238 -8.57 9.64 0.99
C TYR A 238 -8.19 10.85 0.11
N GLN A 239 -7.26 11.72 0.54
CA GLN A 239 -6.91 12.94 -0.20
C GLN A 239 -5.52 12.93 -0.86
N HIS A 240 -4.59 12.16 -0.30
CA HIS A 240 -3.18 12.31 -0.56
C HIS A 240 -2.46 10.97 -0.56
N VAL A 241 -1.52 10.83 -1.49
CA VAL A 241 -0.45 9.83 -1.42
C VAL A 241 0.81 10.51 -0.89
N TYR A 242 1.33 9.98 0.20
CA TYR A 242 2.55 10.42 0.87
C TYR A 242 3.69 9.48 0.50
N TYR A 243 4.83 10.06 0.13
CA TYR A 243 6.02 9.33 -0.28
C TYR A 243 7.24 9.72 0.55
N TRP A 244 8.04 8.72 0.89
CA TRP A 244 9.36 8.90 1.47
C TRP A 244 10.39 8.05 0.72
N GLN A 245 11.55 8.67 0.45
CA GLN A 245 12.79 7.95 0.21
C GLN A 245 13.44 7.66 1.55
N ARG A 246 13.69 6.39 1.85
CA ARG A 246 14.39 5.91 3.04
C ARG A 246 15.88 6.24 2.96
N LEU A 247 16.44 6.78 4.05
CA LEU A 247 17.88 7.00 4.13
C LEU A 247 18.60 5.70 4.50
N PRO A 248 19.85 5.49 4.05
CA PRO A 248 20.62 4.31 4.43
C PRO A 248 20.69 4.14 5.95
N GLY A 249 20.34 2.95 6.45
CA GLY A 249 20.36 2.60 7.88
C GLY A 249 19.21 3.16 8.72
N GLU A 250 18.31 3.96 8.15
CA GLU A 250 17.14 4.48 8.85
C GLU A 250 16.04 3.41 8.91
N PRO A 251 15.38 3.15 10.05
CA PRO A 251 14.22 2.27 10.08
C PRO A 251 13.00 2.91 9.39
N ALA A 252 12.09 2.11 8.84
CA ALA A 252 10.95 2.61 8.07
C ALA A 252 10.01 3.46 8.94
N TRP A 253 9.78 3.07 10.20
CA TRP A 253 8.99 3.91 11.13
C TRP A 253 9.61 5.30 11.37
N GLN A 254 10.95 5.41 11.43
CA GLN A 254 11.63 6.69 11.60
C GLN A 254 11.55 7.52 10.32
N THR A 255 11.72 6.88 9.16
CA THR A 255 11.57 7.51 7.84
C THR A 255 10.22 8.23 7.71
N MET A 256 9.14 7.57 8.15
CA MET A 256 7.78 8.12 8.09
C MET A 256 7.54 9.32 9.03
N THR A 257 8.44 9.61 9.98
CA THR A 257 8.37 10.82 10.83
C THR A 257 8.86 12.09 10.13
N ARG A 258 9.64 11.94 9.05
CA ARG A 258 10.12 13.07 8.26
C ARG A 258 8.98 13.64 7.42
N LYS A 259 9.13 14.89 6.98
CA LYS A 259 8.16 15.52 6.08
C LYS A 259 8.06 14.71 4.76
N PRO A 260 6.88 14.15 4.41
CA PRO A 260 6.72 13.43 3.15
C PRO A 260 6.78 14.36 1.94
N ARG A 261 7.12 13.79 0.79
CA ARG A 261 6.69 14.34 -0.50
C ARG A 261 5.23 13.96 -0.70
N LYS A 262 4.35 14.94 -0.92
CA LYS A 262 2.99 14.66 -1.39
C LYS A 262 3.06 14.41 -2.88
N MET A 263 2.63 13.23 -3.32
CA MET A 263 2.61 12.88 -4.72
C MET A 263 1.41 13.50 -5.42
N TYR A 264 1.54 13.71 -6.74
CA TYR A 264 0.36 13.92 -7.56
C TYR A 264 -0.58 12.72 -7.44
N TYR A 265 -1.87 13.00 -7.34
CA TYR A 265 -2.90 12.00 -7.12
C TYR A 265 -4.17 12.46 -7.82
N LYS A 266 -4.72 11.61 -8.69
CA LYS A 266 -6.05 11.80 -9.25
C LYS A 266 -7.05 11.43 -8.16
N SER A 267 -7.88 12.36 -7.72
CA SER A 267 -8.90 12.06 -6.70
C SER A 267 -9.81 10.93 -7.18
N GLU A 268 -9.84 9.85 -6.41
CA GLU A 268 -10.76 8.72 -6.54
C GLU A 268 -11.88 8.84 -5.51
N LYS A 269 -13.02 8.19 -5.76
CA LYS A 269 -14.09 8.06 -4.78
C LYS A 269 -13.73 6.84 -3.92
N GLN A 270 -13.55 7.01 -2.61
CA GLN A 270 -13.03 5.95 -1.74
C GLN A 270 -11.72 5.37 -2.26
N GLY A 271 -10.70 6.22 -2.30
CA GLY A 271 -9.35 5.78 -2.65
C GLY A 271 -8.75 4.94 -1.53
N GLU A 272 -8.80 3.63 -1.68
CA GLU A 272 -8.39 2.66 -0.65
C GLU A 272 -7.03 2.03 -0.93
N ALA A 273 -6.69 1.70 -2.19
CA ALA A 273 -5.49 0.90 -2.47
C ALA A 273 -4.29 1.73 -2.98
N VAL A 274 -3.06 1.42 -2.52
CA VAL A 274 -1.80 1.89 -3.15
C VAL A 274 -0.71 0.83 -3.05
N GLY A 275 0.03 0.60 -4.13
CA GLY A 275 1.15 -0.34 -4.13
C GLY A 275 2.21 0.02 -5.16
N PHE A 276 3.48 -0.19 -4.84
CA PHE A 276 4.57 0.01 -5.78
C PHE A 276 4.50 -1.00 -6.93
N THR A 277 4.95 -0.56 -8.10
CA THR A 277 5.36 -1.48 -9.17
C THR A 277 6.50 -2.39 -8.71
N ALA A 278 6.56 -3.62 -9.27
CA ALA A 278 7.59 -4.60 -8.92
C ALA A 278 9.05 -4.11 -9.13
N ASP A 279 9.26 -3.16 -10.04
CA ASP A 279 10.57 -2.55 -10.31
C ASP A 279 10.83 -1.26 -9.51
N GLY A 280 9.88 -0.84 -8.67
CA GLY A 280 9.97 0.35 -7.82
C GLY A 280 10.00 1.68 -8.57
N LYS A 281 9.72 1.72 -9.89
CA LYS A 281 9.77 2.94 -10.70
C LYS A 281 8.46 3.72 -10.73
N GLY A 282 7.41 3.19 -10.12
CA GLY A 282 6.11 3.81 -9.99
C GLY A 282 5.24 3.10 -8.97
N TYR A 283 3.98 3.52 -8.90
CA TYR A 283 2.97 2.91 -8.04
C TYR A 283 1.60 2.90 -8.74
N TYR A 284 0.74 1.99 -8.30
CA TYR A 284 -0.65 1.89 -8.71
C TYR A 284 -1.56 2.42 -7.60
N THR A 285 -2.72 2.95 -8.00
CA THR A 285 -3.87 3.18 -7.11
C THR A 285 -5.13 2.63 -7.75
N THR A 286 -6.10 2.25 -6.92
CA THR A 286 -7.47 1.93 -7.31
C THR A 286 -8.40 2.21 -6.12
N SER A 287 -9.70 2.08 -6.37
CA SER A 287 -10.78 2.32 -5.41
C SER A 287 -11.73 1.14 -5.27
N GLU A 288 -12.55 1.20 -4.22
CA GLU A 288 -13.77 0.41 -4.07
C GLU A 288 -14.80 0.78 -5.14
N GLY A 289 -15.52 -0.22 -5.63
CA GLY A 289 -16.57 -0.09 -6.63
C GLY A 289 -16.37 -1.01 -7.84
N GLN A 290 -17.45 -1.16 -8.60
CA GLN A 290 -17.42 -1.93 -9.84
C GLN A 290 -16.79 -1.13 -10.98
N GLY A 291 -15.79 -1.72 -11.63
CA GLY A 291 -15.18 -1.11 -12.81
C GLY A 291 -14.30 0.10 -12.50
N GLU A 292 -13.82 0.23 -11.26
CA GLU A 292 -12.98 1.35 -10.85
C GLU A 292 -11.68 1.40 -11.65
N PRO A 293 -11.17 2.61 -11.91
CA PRO A 293 -9.93 2.81 -12.65
C PRO A 293 -8.71 2.36 -11.86
N ILE A 294 -7.77 1.74 -12.57
CA ILE A 294 -6.41 1.53 -12.08
C ILE A 294 -5.55 2.63 -12.67
N TYR A 295 -4.99 3.48 -11.80
CA TYR A 295 -4.04 4.51 -12.19
C TYR A 295 -2.62 4.05 -11.93
N TYR A 296 -1.72 4.34 -12.87
CA TYR A 296 -0.28 4.22 -12.70
C TYR A 296 0.34 5.61 -12.59
N TYR A 297 1.27 5.76 -11.65
CA TYR A 297 2.03 6.99 -11.46
C TYR A 297 3.51 6.66 -11.53
N ARG A 298 4.22 7.33 -12.44
CA ARG A 298 5.67 7.19 -12.56
C ARG A 298 6.37 7.98 -11.46
N LEU A 299 7.33 7.35 -10.78
CA LEU A 299 8.22 8.04 -9.87
C LEU A 299 9.37 8.66 -10.69
N THR A 300 9.37 9.98 -10.76
CA THR A 300 10.52 10.73 -11.29
C THR A 300 11.55 10.89 -10.18
N GLN A 301 12.78 10.45 -10.45
CA GLN A 301 13.95 10.67 -9.61
C GLN A 301 14.31 12.16 -9.59
#